data_AF-A0A2D7L8E6-F1
#
_entry.id   AF-A0A2D7L8E6-F1
#
_cell.length_a   1.000
_cell.length_b   1.000
_cell.length_c   1.000
_cell.angle_alpha   90.00
_cell.angle_beta   90.00
_cell.angle_gamma   90.00
#
_symmetry.space_group_name_H-M   'P 1'
#
loop_
_entity.id
_entity.type
_entity.pdbx_description
1 polymer ?
#
loop_
_entity_poly.entity_id
_entity_poly.type
_entity_poly.pdbx_seq_one_letter_code
_entity_poly.pdbx_strand_id
1 'polypeptide(L)'
;MGADSPGGPLAASAASREDNGSTMTLPASPASPAAPASPPAHRPLATAAAAAGGTKSECTAERSVHTLASTVSFAQLKTLLKAAGDRVHSLLLGSVDGDLVLTLPLDGATPPPPPPASKKRRRDAQAEEVELSVHKLRQAKVSDALLATAERAILSVLQLRDAQEPDEEVVDAWGLSAATQEEASTRPKLILAARIKPFHAVWLKRLKQALGDDCFADGLITTDPSMASHLELALPTTPATRLAEAEGQKSIILFATVSERPPP
;
A
#
# COMPACT_ATOMS: atom_id res chain seq x y z
N MET A 1 5.94 -7.27 58.50
CA MET A 1 4.94 -6.22 58.75
C MET A 1 4.10 -6.15 57.48
N GLY A 2 3.09 -7.00 57.33
CA GLY A 2 1.76 -6.91 57.97
C GLY A 2 0.82 -6.27 56.93
N ALA A 3 -0.34 -6.78 56.53
CA ALA A 3 -1.21 -7.87 56.98
C ALA A 3 -1.86 -8.45 55.69
N ASP A 4 -2.09 -9.75 55.52
CA ASP A 4 -3.11 -10.60 56.18
C ASP A 4 -4.52 -9.97 56.24
N SER A 5 -5.41 -10.37 55.32
CA SER A 5 -6.67 -11.01 55.75
C SER A 5 -7.42 -11.68 54.59
N PRO A 6 -7.95 -12.89 54.82
CA PRO A 6 -8.75 -13.70 53.89
C PRO A 6 -10.26 -13.58 54.17
N GLY A 7 -11.07 -14.22 53.32
CA GLY A 7 -12.29 -14.89 53.80
C GLY A 7 -13.59 -14.54 53.08
N GLY A 8 -14.28 -15.59 52.64
CA GLY A 8 -15.75 -15.65 52.68
C GLY A 8 -16.44 -16.07 51.39
N PRO A 9 -16.80 -17.36 51.23
CA PRO A 9 -17.81 -17.80 50.29
C PRO A 9 -19.21 -17.67 50.94
N LEU A 10 -20.20 -17.20 50.18
CA LEU A 10 -21.60 -17.28 50.57
C LEU A 10 -22.42 -18.06 49.55
N ALA A 11 -23.16 -19.00 50.12
CA ALA A 11 -23.97 -20.00 49.48
C ALA A 11 -25.36 -19.48 49.07
N ALA A 12 -25.97 -20.27 48.20
CA ALA A 12 -27.39 -20.58 48.11
C ALA A 12 -28.39 -19.42 47.92
N SER A 13 -29.06 -19.44 46.77
CA SER A 13 -30.52 -19.45 46.81
C SER A 13 -31.08 -20.16 45.58
N ALA A 14 -31.73 -21.28 45.85
CA ALA A 14 -32.62 -21.96 44.93
C ALA A 14 -33.90 -21.15 44.82
N ALA A 15 -34.27 -20.79 43.59
CA ALA A 15 -35.63 -20.39 43.27
C ALA A 15 -36.03 -21.12 41.99
N SER A 16 -36.71 -22.25 42.19
CA SER A 16 -37.54 -22.91 41.20
C SER A 16 -38.47 -21.87 40.58
N ARG A 17 -38.33 -21.64 39.28
CA ARG A 17 -39.25 -20.79 38.53
C ARG A 17 -39.97 -21.67 37.51
N GLU A 18 -41.29 -21.60 37.62
CA GLU A 18 -42.26 -22.46 36.98
C GLU A 18 -42.18 -22.39 35.46
N ASP A 19 -42.15 -23.56 34.86
CA ASP A 19 -42.20 -23.83 33.43
C ASP A 19 -43.66 -23.67 32.97
N ASN A 20 -44.06 -22.44 32.65
CA ASN A 20 -45.32 -22.17 31.95
C ASN A 20 -45.07 -22.25 30.45
N GLY A 21 -45.23 -23.47 29.92
CA GLY A 21 -45.31 -23.75 28.50
C GLY A 21 -46.44 -22.94 27.84
N SER A 22 -46.04 -21.84 27.21
CA SER A 22 -46.80 -21.23 26.11
C SER A 22 -45.94 -21.34 24.86
N THR A 23 -46.14 -22.41 24.11
CA THR A 23 -45.64 -22.57 22.75
C THR A 23 -46.36 -21.56 21.87
N MET A 24 -45.92 -20.30 21.89
CA MET A 24 -46.26 -19.34 20.85
C MET A 24 -45.52 -19.79 19.60
N THR A 25 -46.26 -20.38 18.67
CA THR A 25 -45.83 -20.59 17.30
C THR A 25 -45.52 -19.22 16.69
N LEU A 26 -44.25 -18.82 16.73
CA LEU A 26 -43.79 -17.60 16.07
C LEU A 26 -44.08 -17.75 14.57
N PRO A 27 -44.73 -16.77 13.92
CA PRO A 27 -44.87 -16.78 12.48
C PRO A 27 -43.46 -16.84 11.87
N ALA A 28 -43.29 -17.74 10.90
CA ALA A 28 -42.04 -17.94 10.19
C ALA A 28 -41.45 -16.58 9.83
N SER A 29 -40.25 -16.30 10.37
CA SER A 29 -39.51 -15.08 10.08
C SER A 29 -39.44 -14.95 8.55
N PRO A 30 -39.89 -13.82 7.96
CA PRO A 30 -39.85 -13.64 6.52
C PRO A 30 -38.42 -13.91 6.07
N ALA A 31 -38.31 -14.74 5.02
CA ALA A 31 -37.05 -15.14 4.44
C ALA A 31 -36.14 -13.91 4.31
N SER A 32 -34.98 -13.97 4.96
CA SER A 32 -33.97 -12.92 4.89
C SER A 32 -33.81 -12.54 3.41
N PRO A 33 -33.94 -11.25 3.04
CA PRO A 33 -33.80 -10.85 1.65
C PRO A 33 -32.47 -11.38 1.14
N ALA A 34 -32.51 -12.11 0.02
CA ALA A 34 -31.32 -12.68 -0.60
C ALA A 34 -30.25 -11.58 -0.67
N ALA A 35 -29.08 -11.85 -0.10
CA ALA A 35 -27.98 -10.89 -0.06
C ALA A 35 -27.77 -10.34 -1.48
N PRO A 36 -27.68 -9.01 -1.66
CA PRO A 36 -27.53 -8.42 -2.98
C PRO A 36 -26.35 -9.07 -3.69
N ALA A 37 -26.58 -9.52 -4.93
CA ALA A 37 -25.54 -10.18 -5.70
C ALA A 37 -24.31 -9.27 -5.76
N SER A 38 -23.15 -9.78 -5.33
CA SER A 38 -21.91 -9.02 -5.35
C SER A 38 -21.62 -8.55 -6.77
N PRO A 39 -21.25 -7.28 -6.98
CA PRO A 39 -20.97 -6.74 -8.30
C PRO A 39 -19.88 -7.57 -9.01
N PRO A 40 -19.95 -7.74 -10.34
CA PRO A 40 -19.12 -8.69 -11.08
C PRO A 40 -17.60 -8.40 -10.96
N ALA A 41 -17.22 -7.15 -10.67
CA ALA A 41 -15.83 -6.75 -10.48
C ALA A 41 -15.24 -7.13 -9.10
N HIS A 42 -16.08 -7.35 -8.08
CA HIS A 42 -15.59 -7.65 -6.72
C HIS A 42 -14.95 -9.04 -6.65
N ARG A 43 -15.60 -10.06 -7.21
CA ARG A 43 -15.19 -11.46 -7.04
C ARG A 43 -13.79 -11.78 -7.59
N PRO A 44 -13.41 -11.35 -8.81
CA PRO A 44 -12.05 -11.55 -9.29
C PRO A 44 -11.01 -10.86 -8.41
N LEU A 45 -11.29 -9.63 -7.98
CA LEU A 45 -10.38 -8.84 -7.15
C LEU A 45 -10.23 -9.44 -5.75
N ALA A 46 -11.32 -9.88 -5.13
CA ALA A 46 -11.31 -10.59 -3.85
C ALA A 46 -10.47 -11.88 -3.91
N THR A 47 -10.61 -12.65 -5.00
CA THR A 47 -9.82 -13.87 -5.22
C THR A 47 -8.33 -13.56 -5.34
N ALA A 48 -7.99 -12.53 -6.13
CA ALA A 48 -6.60 -12.09 -6.28
C ALA A 48 -6.02 -11.51 -4.98
N ALA A 49 -6.82 -10.77 -4.20
CA ALA A 49 -6.43 -10.26 -2.89
C ALA A 49 -6.16 -11.38 -1.89
N ALA A 50 -7.04 -12.38 -1.81
CA ALA A 50 -6.83 -13.56 -0.97
C ALA A 50 -5.54 -14.31 -1.36
N ALA A 51 -5.28 -14.48 -2.67
CA ALA A 51 -4.05 -15.09 -3.16
C ALA A 51 -2.79 -14.25 -2.84
N ALA A 52 -2.95 -12.93 -2.67
CA ALA A 52 -1.89 -12.02 -2.23
C ALA A 52 -1.74 -11.95 -0.69
N GLY A 53 -2.43 -12.82 0.05
CA GLY A 53 -2.40 -12.82 1.52
C GLY A 53 -3.40 -11.86 2.16
N GLY A 54 -4.46 -11.49 1.44
CA GLY A 54 -5.51 -10.62 1.96
C GLY A 54 -6.27 -11.23 3.13
N THR A 55 -6.45 -10.45 4.19
CA THR A 55 -7.09 -10.86 5.44
C THR A 55 -8.58 -10.55 5.46
N LYS A 56 -8.99 -9.49 4.75
CA LYS A 56 -10.37 -8.98 4.75
C LYS A 56 -10.77 -8.52 3.36
N SER A 57 -12.01 -8.81 2.98
CA SER A 57 -12.59 -8.39 1.70
C SER A 57 -14.04 -7.97 1.93
N GLU A 58 -14.35 -6.73 1.63
CA GLU A 58 -15.69 -6.15 1.79
C GLU A 58 -16.16 -5.55 0.48
N CYS A 59 -17.45 -5.69 0.20
CA CYS A 59 -18.09 -5.05 -0.93
C CYS A 59 -19.30 -4.27 -0.44
N THR A 60 -19.33 -2.98 -0.71
CA THR A 60 -20.54 -2.16 -0.60
C THR A 60 -21.10 -1.88 -2.00
N ALA A 61 -22.20 -1.13 -2.08
CA ALA A 61 -22.72 -0.66 -3.36
C ALA A 61 -21.68 0.22 -4.09
N GLU A 62 -20.94 1.03 -3.33
CA GLU A 62 -20.09 2.10 -3.87
C GLU A 62 -18.62 1.70 -4.05
N ARG A 63 -18.14 0.68 -3.32
CA ARG A 63 -16.73 0.29 -3.34
C ARG A 63 -16.48 -1.17 -2.98
N SER A 64 -15.38 -1.69 -3.51
CA SER A 64 -14.78 -2.96 -3.15
C SER A 64 -13.48 -2.69 -2.40
N VAL A 65 -13.36 -3.16 -1.16
CA VAL A 65 -12.23 -2.89 -0.27
C VAL A 65 -11.58 -4.21 0.13
N HIS A 66 -10.26 -4.30 0.00
CA HIS A 66 -9.48 -5.47 0.36
C HIS A 66 -8.30 -5.08 1.23
N THR A 67 -8.20 -5.66 2.42
CA THR A 67 -7.04 -5.53 3.30
C THR A 67 -6.04 -6.61 2.94
N LEU A 68 -4.83 -6.19 2.58
CA LEU A 68 -3.68 -7.02 2.23
C LEU A 68 -2.70 -7.08 3.40
N ALA A 69 -1.76 -8.01 3.34
CA ALA A 69 -0.63 -8.02 4.27
C ALA A 69 0.14 -6.70 4.24
N SER A 70 0.84 -6.38 5.33
CA SER A 70 1.71 -5.20 5.43
C SER A 70 2.79 -5.13 4.36
N THR A 71 3.12 -6.26 3.71
CA THR A 71 4.09 -6.34 2.60
C THR A 71 3.50 -7.12 1.43
N VAL A 72 3.55 -6.54 0.23
CA VAL A 72 3.05 -7.12 -1.02
C VAL A 72 4.06 -6.92 -2.15
N SER A 73 4.38 -7.99 -2.87
CA SER A 73 5.29 -7.95 -4.03
C SER A 73 4.65 -7.33 -5.27
N PHE A 74 5.45 -6.80 -6.20
CA PHE A 74 4.94 -6.30 -7.48
C PHE A 74 4.28 -7.39 -8.33
N ALA A 75 4.70 -8.66 -8.20
CA ALA A 75 4.04 -9.79 -8.86
C ALA A 75 2.57 -9.95 -8.41
N GLN A 76 2.32 -9.81 -7.10
CA GLN A 76 0.97 -9.81 -6.54
C GLN A 76 0.18 -8.57 -7.00
N LEU A 77 0.79 -7.37 -6.98
CA LEU A 77 0.16 -6.15 -7.48
C LEU A 77 -0.22 -6.24 -8.97
N LYS A 78 0.62 -6.87 -9.82
CA LYS A 78 0.29 -7.15 -11.22
C LYS A 78 -0.94 -8.04 -11.36
N THR A 79 -1.08 -9.03 -10.48
CA THR A 79 -2.25 -9.93 -10.45
C THR A 79 -3.51 -9.17 -10.03
N LEU A 80 -3.41 -8.28 -9.05
CA LEU A 80 -4.51 -7.39 -8.63
C LEU A 80 -4.92 -6.42 -9.74
N LEU A 81 -3.95 -5.79 -10.43
CA LEU A 81 -4.21 -4.92 -11.58
C LEU A 81 -4.93 -5.68 -12.71
N LYS A 82 -4.53 -6.94 -12.97
CA LYS A 82 -5.20 -7.80 -13.96
C LYS A 82 -6.62 -8.16 -13.52
N ALA A 83 -6.82 -8.47 -12.24
CA ALA A 83 -8.13 -8.83 -11.69
C ALA A 83 -9.13 -7.66 -11.71
N ALA A 84 -8.65 -6.41 -11.63
CA ALA A 84 -9.48 -5.22 -11.75
C ALA A 84 -10.06 -5.00 -13.17
N GLY A 85 -9.52 -5.67 -14.19
CA GLY A 85 -9.99 -5.60 -15.58
C GLY A 85 -10.06 -4.17 -16.10
N ASP A 86 -11.20 -3.80 -16.70
CA ASP A 86 -11.42 -2.46 -17.28
C ASP A 86 -11.36 -1.34 -16.25
N ARG A 87 -11.52 -1.66 -14.96
CA ARG A 87 -11.53 -0.68 -13.85
C ARG A 87 -10.16 -0.49 -13.20
N VAL A 88 -9.10 -1.05 -13.80
CA VAL A 88 -7.71 -0.91 -13.33
C VAL A 88 -7.26 0.54 -13.07
N HIS A 89 -7.88 1.49 -13.77
CA HIS A 89 -7.60 2.93 -13.64
C HIS A 89 -8.09 3.55 -12.33
N SER A 90 -9.11 2.97 -11.71
CA SER A 90 -9.71 3.47 -10.47
C SER A 90 -9.20 2.72 -9.24
N LEU A 91 -8.27 1.76 -9.41
CA LEU A 91 -7.75 0.97 -8.31
C LEU A 91 -6.77 1.79 -7.46
N LEU A 92 -7.14 2.00 -6.20
CA LEU A 92 -6.40 2.78 -5.21
C LEU A 92 -5.65 1.86 -4.25
N LEU A 93 -4.45 2.28 -3.87
CA LEU A 93 -3.65 1.68 -2.81
C LEU A 93 -3.40 2.71 -1.73
N GLY A 94 -3.77 2.38 -0.50
CA GLY A 94 -3.50 3.16 0.71
C GLY A 94 -3.11 2.24 1.86
N SER A 95 -3.04 2.79 3.07
CA SER A 95 -2.72 2.06 4.29
C SER A 95 -3.71 2.44 5.39
N VAL A 96 -4.06 1.48 6.25
CA VAL A 96 -4.91 1.70 7.43
C VAL A 96 -4.41 0.76 8.54
N ASP A 97 -4.14 1.30 9.72
CA ASP A 97 -3.70 0.54 10.91
C ASP A 97 -2.49 -0.37 10.67
N GLY A 98 -1.61 0.00 9.73
CA GLY A 98 -0.43 -0.76 9.35
C GLY A 98 -0.64 -1.84 8.29
N ASP A 99 -1.87 -2.08 7.85
CA ASP A 99 -2.13 -2.94 6.70
C ASP A 99 -2.21 -2.13 5.40
N LEU A 100 -1.92 -2.79 4.29
CA LEU A 100 -2.15 -2.22 2.96
C LEU A 100 -3.62 -2.41 2.59
N VAL A 101 -4.26 -1.35 2.12
CA VAL A 101 -5.67 -1.37 1.73
C VAL A 101 -5.82 -1.05 0.26
N LEU A 102 -6.42 -1.98 -0.48
CA LEU A 102 -6.76 -1.83 -1.87
C LEU A 102 -8.24 -1.46 -1.99
N THR A 103 -8.54 -0.32 -2.62
CA THR A 103 -9.92 0.14 -2.81
C THR A 103 -10.22 0.30 -4.29
N LEU A 104 -11.33 -0.28 -4.74
CA LEU A 104 -11.88 -0.09 -6.07
C LEU A 104 -13.25 0.58 -5.96
N PRO A 105 -13.38 1.87 -6.33
CA PRO A 105 -14.66 2.54 -6.47
C PRO A 105 -15.51 1.84 -7.54
N LEU A 106 -16.77 1.55 -7.20
CA LEU A 106 -17.72 0.87 -8.07
C LEU A 106 -18.61 1.86 -8.84
N ASP A 107 -18.77 3.08 -8.35
CA ASP A 107 -19.63 4.12 -8.94
C ASP A 107 -19.00 4.87 -10.12
N GLY A 108 -17.91 4.32 -10.69
CA GLY A 108 -17.30 4.89 -11.90
C GLY A 108 -16.52 6.18 -11.64
N ALA A 109 -16.05 6.42 -10.41
CA ALA A 109 -15.10 7.49 -10.11
C ALA A 109 -13.92 7.39 -11.07
N THR A 110 -13.90 8.30 -12.04
CA THR A 110 -12.89 8.36 -13.09
C THR A 110 -11.68 9.06 -12.48
N PRO A 111 -10.46 8.51 -12.62
CA PRO A 111 -9.28 9.22 -12.13
C PRO A 111 -9.24 10.61 -12.79
N PRO A 112 -9.03 11.68 -12.01
CA PRO A 112 -8.88 13.02 -12.56
C PRO A 112 -7.73 13.01 -13.58
N PRO A 113 -7.80 13.78 -14.67
CA PRO A 113 -6.70 13.85 -15.63
C PRO A 113 -5.39 14.23 -14.91
N PRO A 114 -4.22 13.79 -15.42
CA PRO A 114 -2.95 14.24 -14.86
C PRO A 114 -2.90 15.77 -14.86
N PRO A 115 -2.42 16.41 -13.79
CA PRO A 115 -2.39 17.87 -13.72
C PRO A 115 -1.61 18.44 -14.91
N PRO A 116 -2.05 19.57 -15.48
CA PRO A 116 -1.32 20.22 -16.57
C PRO A 116 0.07 20.61 -16.08
N ALA A 117 1.11 20.37 -16.90
CA ALA A 117 2.48 20.76 -16.59
C ALA A 117 2.52 22.26 -16.25
N SER A 118 2.80 22.58 -14.99
CA SER A 118 2.76 23.96 -14.50
C SER A 118 3.86 24.78 -15.21
N LYS A 119 3.41 25.77 -16.00
CA LYS A 119 4.28 26.75 -16.67
C LYS A 119 4.89 27.72 -15.65
N LYS A 120 5.88 27.25 -14.89
CA LYS A 120 6.94 28.11 -14.34
C LYS A 120 8.09 27.20 -13.91
N ARG A 121 9.17 27.21 -14.71
CA ARG A 121 10.47 26.62 -14.39
C ARG A 121 11.03 27.27 -13.13
N ARG A 122 10.55 26.87 -11.96
CA ARG A 122 11.41 26.81 -10.78
C ARG A 122 12.23 25.56 -10.99
N ARG A 123 13.56 25.68 -10.95
CA ARG A 123 14.44 24.53 -10.97
C ARG A 123 14.02 23.64 -9.80
N ASP A 124 13.51 22.46 -10.13
CA ASP A 124 12.90 21.56 -9.16
C ASP A 124 14.00 21.03 -8.25
N ALA A 125 14.00 21.44 -6.98
CA ALA A 125 15.03 21.09 -6.02
C ALA A 125 15.16 19.56 -5.88
N GLN A 126 14.04 18.83 -6.06
CA GLN A 126 14.04 17.37 -6.04
C GLN A 126 14.76 16.79 -7.27
N ALA A 127 14.60 17.40 -8.45
CA ALA A 127 15.30 16.95 -9.65
C ALA A 127 16.82 17.15 -9.52
N GLU A 128 17.27 18.28 -8.98
CA GLU A 128 18.69 18.49 -8.69
C GLU A 128 19.24 17.45 -7.68
N GLU A 129 18.47 17.09 -6.65
CA GLU A 129 18.86 16.08 -5.68
C GLU A 129 18.94 14.66 -6.31
N VAL A 130 18.04 14.35 -7.23
CA VAL A 130 18.08 13.12 -8.05
C VAL A 130 19.36 13.08 -8.89
N GLU A 131 19.65 14.15 -9.63
CA GLU A 131 20.85 14.25 -10.47
C GLU A 131 22.14 14.08 -9.62
N LEU A 132 22.20 14.70 -8.45
CA LEU A 132 23.34 14.56 -7.53
C LEU A 132 23.50 13.13 -7.00
N SER A 133 22.39 12.46 -6.68
CA SER A 133 22.41 11.07 -6.21
C SER A 133 22.84 10.11 -7.31
N VAL A 134 22.34 10.31 -8.54
CA VAL A 134 22.77 9.57 -9.73
C VAL A 134 24.26 9.79 -10.00
N HIS A 135 24.76 11.02 -9.88
CA HIS A 135 26.17 11.32 -10.06
C HIS A 135 27.06 10.59 -9.02
N LYS A 136 26.64 10.52 -7.75
CA LYS A 136 27.34 9.74 -6.72
C LYS A 136 27.39 8.25 -7.05
N LEU A 137 26.29 7.68 -7.52
CA LEU A 137 26.23 6.27 -7.93
C LEU A 137 27.04 5.99 -9.20
N ARG A 138 27.15 6.95 -10.12
CA ARG A 138 28.05 6.87 -11.28
C ARG A 138 29.51 6.76 -10.84
N GLN A 139 29.92 7.51 -9.82
CA GLN A 139 31.27 7.39 -9.24
C GLN A 139 31.50 6.01 -8.60
N ALA A 140 30.45 5.36 -8.12
CA ALA A 140 30.47 3.99 -7.60
C ALA A 140 30.45 2.90 -8.70
N LYS A 141 30.65 3.26 -9.98
CA LYS A 141 30.72 2.35 -11.14
C LYS A 141 29.43 1.59 -11.44
N VAL A 142 28.27 2.17 -11.12
CA VAL A 142 26.97 1.66 -11.58
C VAL A 142 26.82 1.96 -13.08
N SER A 143 26.23 1.02 -13.82
CA SER A 143 25.92 1.15 -15.25
C SER A 143 25.07 2.39 -15.55
N ASP A 144 25.48 3.21 -16.53
CA ASP A 144 24.73 4.41 -16.93
C ASP A 144 23.31 4.08 -17.41
N ALA A 145 23.10 2.90 -18.00
CA ALA A 145 21.76 2.46 -18.43
C ALA A 145 20.82 2.22 -17.24
N LEU A 146 21.34 1.62 -16.16
CA LEU A 146 20.60 1.43 -14.91
C LEU A 146 20.27 2.77 -14.27
N LEU A 147 21.26 3.67 -14.21
CA LEU A 147 21.09 4.99 -13.62
C LEU A 147 20.06 5.82 -14.38
N ALA A 148 20.09 5.84 -15.71
CA ALA A 148 19.11 6.55 -16.53
C ALA A 148 17.67 6.00 -16.34
N THR A 149 17.55 4.69 -16.13
CA THR A 149 16.26 4.04 -15.85
C THR A 149 15.74 4.42 -14.47
N ALA A 150 16.61 4.36 -13.45
CA ALA A 150 16.29 4.73 -12.08
C ALA A 150 15.92 6.21 -11.94
N GLU A 151 16.68 7.09 -12.58
CA GLU A 151 16.44 8.54 -12.62
C GLU A 151 15.07 8.86 -13.20
N ARG A 152 14.73 8.28 -14.36
CA ARG A 152 13.43 8.48 -14.99
C ARG A 152 12.30 7.98 -14.10
N ALA A 153 12.46 6.81 -13.50
CA ALA A 153 11.46 6.21 -12.62
C ALA A 153 11.24 7.08 -11.37
N ILE A 154 12.30 7.52 -10.69
CA ILE A 154 12.14 8.30 -9.47
C ILE A 154 11.55 9.68 -9.73
N LEU A 155 11.98 10.37 -10.80
CA LEU A 155 11.39 11.66 -11.18
C LEU A 155 9.90 11.52 -11.50
N SER A 156 9.49 10.39 -12.09
CA SER A 156 8.08 10.11 -12.36
C SER A 156 7.30 9.75 -11.08
N VAL A 157 7.94 9.05 -10.14
CA VAL A 157 7.34 8.73 -8.82
C VAL A 157 7.12 10.00 -8.00
N LEU A 158 8.06 10.96 -8.04
CA LEU A 158 7.92 12.26 -7.36
C LEU A 158 6.76 13.12 -7.94
N GLN A 159 6.35 12.83 -9.17
CA GLN A 159 5.18 13.45 -9.80
C GLN A 159 3.85 12.77 -9.43
N LEU A 160 3.86 11.71 -8.61
CA LEU A 160 2.62 11.12 -8.10
C LEU A 160 1.87 12.12 -7.22
N ARG A 161 0.55 12.05 -7.31
CA ARG A 161 -0.39 12.93 -6.61
C ARG A 161 -1.45 12.11 -5.90
N ASP A 162 -2.06 12.71 -4.89
CA ASP A 162 -3.06 12.04 -4.09
C ASP A 162 -4.31 11.72 -4.92
N ALA A 163 -4.95 10.59 -4.59
CA ALA A 163 -6.13 10.11 -5.26
C ALA A 163 -7.35 11.03 -5.10
N GLN A 164 -7.46 11.66 -3.94
CA GLN A 164 -8.55 12.55 -3.53
C GLN A 164 -8.17 14.01 -3.74
N GLU A 165 -6.90 14.37 -3.55
CA GLU A 165 -6.38 15.74 -3.66
C GLU A 165 -5.27 15.85 -4.74
N PRO A 166 -5.60 16.01 -6.03
CA PRO A 166 -4.63 15.90 -7.13
C PRO A 166 -3.50 16.95 -7.14
N ASP A 167 -3.64 18.04 -6.38
CA ASP A 167 -2.61 19.05 -6.23
C ASP A 167 -1.61 18.71 -5.11
N GLU A 168 -1.88 17.67 -4.32
CA GLU A 168 -1.05 17.27 -3.18
C GLU A 168 0.02 16.25 -3.57
N GLU A 169 1.26 16.53 -3.15
CA GLU A 169 2.39 15.63 -3.30
C GLU A 169 2.35 14.52 -2.25
N VAL A 170 2.41 13.28 -2.71
CA VAL A 170 2.29 12.10 -1.84
C VAL A 170 3.63 11.53 -1.40
N VAL A 171 4.73 11.86 -2.08
CA VAL A 171 6.06 11.32 -1.76
C VAL A 171 6.74 12.22 -0.72
N ASP A 172 7.08 11.64 0.44
CA ASP A 172 7.76 12.33 1.54
C ASP A 172 9.28 12.27 1.40
N ALA A 173 9.79 11.11 0.98
CA ALA A 173 11.22 10.83 0.88
C ALA A 173 11.50 9.78 -0.19
N TRP A 174 12.72 9.77 -0.72
CA TRP A 174 13.17 8.78 -1.69
C TRP A 174 14.66 8.50 -1.52
N GLY A 175 15.14 7.43 -2.16
CA GLY A 175 16.55 7.09 -2.19
C GLY A 175 16.91 6.11 -3.30
N LEU A 176 18.18 6.09 -3.68
CA LEU A 176 18.78 5.11 -4.57
C LEU A 176 19.96 4.45 -3.85
N SER A 177 20.04 3.12 -3.92
CA SER A 177 21.13 2.33 -3.33
C SER A 177 21.62 1.31 -4.33
N ALA A 178 22.94 1.19 -4.48
CA ALA A 178 23.56 0.18 -5.33
C ALA A 178 24.22 -0.89 -4.45
N ALA A 179 24.12 -2.15 -4.87
CA ALA A 179 24.85 -3.23 -4.20
C ALA A 179 26.36 -2.99 -4.33
N THR A 180 27.07 -3.05 -3.20
CA THR A 180 28.53 -3.06 -3.18
C THR A 180 29.03 -4.35 -3.84
N GLN A 181 30.10 -4.22 -4.63
CA GLN A 181 30.57 -5.24 -5.58
C GLN A 181 30.94 -6.59 -4.93
N GLU A 182 31.22 -6.63 -3.62
CA GLU A 182 31.48 -7.86 -2.85
C GLU A 182 30.22 -8.70 -2.59
N GLU A 183 29.03 -8.11 -2.62
CA GLU A 183 27.75 -8.77 -2.32
C GLU A 183 26.98 -9.20 -3.59
N ALA A 184 27.62 -9.06 -4.77
CA ALA A 184 26.98 -9.10 -6.09
C ALA A 184 26.38 -10.45 -6.52
N SER A 185 26.39 -11.48 -5.67
CA SER A 185 25.72 -12.75 -5.97
C SER A 185 24.27 -12.83 -5.46
N THR A 186 23.88 -11.97 -4.50
CA THR A 186 22.54 -12.05 -3.88
C THR A 186 21.74 -10.75 -3.89
N ARG A 187 22.39 -9.56 -3.94
CA ARG A 187 21.67 -8.27 -3.95
C ARG A 187 21.43 -7.73 -5.38
N PRO A 188 20.25 -7.11 -5.63
CA PRO A 188 20.00 -6.37 -6.87
C PRO A 188 21.05 -5.26 -7.07
N LYS A 189 21.51 -5.06 -8.32
CA LYS A 189 22.56 -4.08 -8.65
C LYS A 189 22.20 -2.65 -8.24
N LEU A 190 20.92 -2.29 -8.35
CA LEU A 190 20.41 -0.96 -8.02
C LEU A 190 18.97 -1.09 -7.50
N ILE A 191 18.70 -0.44 -6.38
CA ILE A 191 17.41 -0.38 -5.70
C ILE A 191 16.98 1.08 -5.64
N LEU A 192 15.74 1.32 -6.05
CA LEU A 192 15.01 2.56 -5.86
C LEU A 192 14.05 2.37 -4.69
N ALA A 193 13.98 3.38 -3.82
CA ALA A 193 12.96 3.43 -2.79
C ALA A 193 12.27 4.78 -2.73
N ALA A 194 10.99 4.77 -2.37
CA ALA A 194 10.20 5.96 -2.11
C ALA A 194 9.24 5.71 -0.94
N ARG A 195 9.05 6.73 -0.10
CA ARG A 195 8.05 6.75 0.96
C ARG A 195 6.89 7.63 0.53
N ILE A 196 5.70 7.04 0.52
CA ILE A 196 4.43 7.71 0.37
C ILE A 196 3.91 8.06 1.77
N LYS A 197 3.50 9.32 1.96
CA LYS A 197 2.98 9.86 3.22
C LYS A 197 1.77 9.05 3.73
N PRO A 198 1.56 8.98 5.06
CA PRO A 198 0.35 8.42 5.65
C PRO A 198 -0.91 9.14 5.17
N PHE A 199 -2.07 8.48 5.22
CA PHE A 199 -3.38 8.98 4.75
C PHE A 199 -3.53 9.23 3.25
N HIS A 200 -2.45 9.14 2.47
CA HIS A 200 -2.53 9.32 1.03
C HIS A 200 -2.78 7.99 0.31
N ALA A 201 -3.71 8.02 -0.63
CA ALA A 201 -3.96 6.91 -1.52
C ALA A 201 -3.41 7.23 -2.91
N VAL A 202 -2.81 6.22 -3.55
CA VAL A 202 -2.28 6.36 -4.91
C VAL A 202 -2.98 5.41 -5.87
N TRP A 203 -3.18 5.87 -7.11
CA TRP A 203 -3.66 4.98 -8.16
C TRP A 203 -2.58 3.96 -8.52
N LEU A 204 -2.89 2.68 -8.32
CA LEU A 204 -1.91 1.60 -8.54
C LEU A 204 -1.43 1.57 -10.00
N LYS A 205 -2.30 1.92 -10.95
CA LYS A 205 -1.93 2.05 -12.36
C LYS A 205 -0.94 3.19 -12.61
N ARG A 206 -1.11 4.34 -11.95
CA ARG A 206 -0.17 5.47 -12.08
C ARG A 206 1.17 5.16 -11.45
N LEU A 207 1.18 4.49 -10.29
CA LEU A 207 2.40 4.01 -9.66
C LEU A 207 3.17 3.06 -10.60
N LYS A 208 2.49 2.09 -11.21
CA LYS A 208 3.09 1.22 -12.23
C LYS A 208 3.65 2.02 -13.43
N GLN A 209 2.89 2.99 -13.93
CA GLN A 209 3.32 3.83 -15.06
C GLN A 209 4.54 4.68 -14.72
N ALA A 210 4.59 5.24 -13.50
CA ALA A 210 5.72 6.04 -13.02
C ALA A 210 7.01 5.22 -12.92
N LEU A 211 6.90 3.98 -12.45
CA LEU A 211 8.05 3.07 -12.36
C LEU A 211 8.48 2.51 -13.71
N GLY A 212 7.55 2.39 -14.66
CA GLY A 212 7.81 1.71 -15.93
C GLY A 212 7.97 0.20 -15.75
N ASP A 213 8.09 -0.52 -16.87
CA ASP A 213 8.15 -1.98 -16.83
C ASP A 213 9.45 -2.51 -16.18
N ASP A 214 10.57 -1.78 -16.35
CA ASP A 214 11.89 -2.21 -15.86
C ASP A 214 11.98 -2.12 -14.33
N CYS A 215 11.46 -1.06 -13.70
CA CYS A 215 11.45 -0.94 -12.24
C CYS A 215 10.22 -1.61 -11.60
N PHE A 216 9.11 -1.80 -12.32
CA PHE A 216 7.96 -2.56 -11.82
C PHE A 216 8.10 -4.08 -12.08
N ALA A 217 9.24 -4.53 -12.62
CA ALA A 217 9.52 -5.94 -12.87
C ALA A 217 9.58 -6.74 -11.56
N ASP A 218 10.40 -6.26 -10.63
CA ASP A 218 10.69 -6.89 -9.34
C ASP A 218 10.86 -5.85 -8.23
N GLY A 219 10.28 -6.15 -7.08
CA GLY A 219 10.13 -5.21 -5.97
C GLY A 219 8.91 -5.51 -5.11
N LEU A 220 8.70 -4.66 -4.11
CA LEU A 220 7.62 -4.78 -3.15
C LEU A 220 7.16 -3.42 -2.64
N ILE A 221 5.98 -3.42 -2.03
CA ILE A 221 5.44 -2.33 -1.24
C ILE A 221 5.24 -2.85 0.18
N THR A 222 5.64 -2.05 1.17
CA THR A 222 5.48 -2.39 2.58
C THR A 222 5.07 -1.20 3.43
N THR A 223 4.40 -1.43 4.54
CA THR A 223 4.20 -0.45 5.63
C THR A 223 5.22 -0.61 6.76
N ASP A 224 6.12 -1.61 6.67
CA ASP A 224 7.16 -1.85 7.67
C ASP A 224 8.41 -0.99 7.39
N PRO A 225 8.74 -0.03 8.27
CA PRO A 225 9.92 0.81 8.10
C PRO A 225 11.25 0.08 8.28
N SER A 226 11.27 -1.11 8.91
CA SER A 226 12.50 -1.86 9.20
C SER A 226 13.24 -2.28 7.92
N MET A 227 12.50 -2.51 6.82
CA MET A 227 13.07 -2.89 5.53
C MET A 227 14.02 -1.84 4.95
N ALA A 228 13.75 -0.55 5.18
CA ALA A 228 14.62 0.52 4.69
C ALA A 228 16.00 0.49 5.36
N SER A 229 16.03 0.18 6.67
CA SER A 229 17.27 0.06 7.44
C SER A 229 18.15 -1.10 6.96
N HIS A 230 17.55 -2.24 6.58
CA HIS A 230 18.28 -3.38 6.04
C HIS A 230 18.95 -3.10 4.69
N LEU A 231 18.42 -2.14 3.93
CA LEU A 231 18.93 -1.74 2.62
C LEU A 231 19.84 -0.51 2.68
N GLU A 232 20.17 -0.04 3.89
CA GLU A 232 20.99 1.16 4.13
C GLU A 232 20.45 2.40 3.40
N LEU A 233 19.13 2.42 3.15
CA LEU A 233 18.45 3.51 2.49
C LEU A 233 17.93 4.49 3.53
N ALA A 234 18.50 5.70 3.54
CA ALA A 234 18.01 6.79 4.36
C ALA A 234 16.71 7.35 3.76
N LEU A 235 15.57 6.91 4.29
CA LEU A 235 14.26 7.51 4.02
C LEU A 235 13.86 8.36 5.23
N PRO A 236 14.21 9.65 5.28
CA PRO A 236 13.86 10.52 6.41
C PRO A 236 12.35 10.69 6.53
N THR A 237 11.83 10.71 7.75
CA THR A 237 10.42 11.01 8.05
C THR A 237 10.27 12.48 8.44
N THR A 238 9.28 13.18 7.89
CA THR A 238 8.92 14.51 8.39
C THR A 238 8.26 14.43 9.78
N PRO A 239 8.23 15.53 10.56
CA PRO A 239 7.50 15.56 11.83
C PRO A 239 6.01 15.21 11.69
N ALA A 240 5.36 15.65 10.60
CA ALA A 240 3.96 15.33 10.31
C ALA A 240 3.76 13.83 10.07
N THR A 241 4.61 13.22 9.23
CA THR A 241 4.60 11.77 9.01
C THR A 241 4.76 10.99 10.31
N ARG A 242 5.71 11.38 11.17
CA ARG A 242 5.92 10.71 12.47
C ARG A 242 4.71 10.80 13.38
N LEU A 243 4.03 11.95 13.40
CA LEU A 243 2.83 12.13 14.21
C LEU A 243 1.71 11.19 13.72
N ALA A 244 1.45 11.18 12.41
CA ALA A 244 0.47 10.29 11.80
C ALA A 244 0.78 8.79 12.06
N GLU A 245 2.05 8.40 11.95
CA GLU A 245 2.49 7.02 12.25
C GLU A 245 2.31 6.62 13.71
N ALA A 246 2.41 7.57 14.64
CA ALA A 246 2.13 7.36 16.06
C ALA A 246 0.62 7.19 16.32
N GLU A 247 -0.24 7.75 15.48
CA GLU A 247 -1.70 7.58 15.50
C GLU A 247 -2.18 6.31 14.77
N GLY A 248 -1.26 5.44 14.34
CA GLY A 248 -1.55 4.16 13.68
C GLY A 248 -1.51 4.23 12.15
N GLN A 249 -1.31 5.41 11.57
CA GLN A 249 -1.43 5.63 10.13
C GLN A 249 -0.06 5.49 9.49
N LYS A 250 0.17 4.38 8.79
CA LYS A 250 1.52 4.03 8.34
C LYS A 250 1.82 4.59 6.97
N SER A 251 3.05 5.07 6.78
CA SER A 251 3.56 5.37 5.45
C SER A 251 3.62 4.11 4.60
N ILE A 252 3.46 4.26 3.29
CA ILE A 252 3.73 3.19 2.34
C ILE A 252 5.16 3.36 1.83
N ILE A 253 5.97 2.32 1.90
CA ILE A 253 7.34 2.29 1.41
C ILE A 253 7.42 1.37 0.20
N LEU A 254 7.86 1.93 -0.91
CA LEU A 254 8.10 1.27 -2.18
C LEU A 254 9.58 0.88 -2.25
N PHE A 255 9.86 -0.36 -2.67
CA PHE A 255 11.18 -0.81 -3.08
C PHE A 255 11.09 -1.42 -4.47
N ALA A 256 11.88 -0.91 -5.42
CA ALA A 256 11.94 -1.39 -6.78
C ALA A 256 13.38 -1.73 -7.15
N THR A 257 13.59 -2.91 -7.74
CA THR A 257 14.88 -3.25 -8.33
C THR A 257 14.94 -2.68 -9.74
N VAL A 258 16.11 -2.18 -10.14
CA VAL A 258 16.32 -1.66 -11.48
C VAL A 258 17.04 -2.73 -12.29
N SER A 259 16.35 -3.27 -13.28
CA SER A 259 16.88 -4.34 -14.14
C SER A 259 17.50 -3.76 -15.41
N GLU A 260 18.63 -4.34 -15.84
CA GLU A 260 19.12 -4.12 -17.20
C GLU A 260 18.23 -4.92 -18.14
N ARG A 261 17.42 -4.23 -18.95
CA ARG A 261 16.74 -4.91 -20.06
C ARG A 261 17.83 -5.44 -21.00
N PRO A 262 17.85 -6.75 -21.33
CA PRO A 262 18.77 -7.23 -22.34
C PRO A 262 18.47 -6.48 -23.66
N PRO A 263 19.50 -6.07 -24.42
CA PRO A 263 19.26 -5.45 -25.72
C PRO A 263 18.42 -6.38 -26.60
N PRO A 264 17.48 -5.82 -27.41
CA PRO A 264 16.64 -6.61 -28.31
C PRO A 264 17.45 -7.37 -29.37
#